data_AF-A0A7G5GSN7-F1
#
_entry.id   AF-A0A7G5GSN7-F1
#
_cell.length_a   1.000
_cell.length_b   1.000
_cell.length_c   1.000
_cell.angle_alpha   90.00
_cell.angle_beta   90.00
_cell.angle_gamma   90.00
#
_symmetry.space_group_name_H-M   'P 1'
#
loop_
_entity.id
_entity.type
_entity.pdbx_description
1 polymer ?
#
loop_
_entity_poly.entity_id
_entity_poly.type
_entity_poly.pdbx_seq_one_letter_code
_entity_poly.pdbx_strand_id
1 'polypeptide(L)' 'MTQYDFKKYHYRSINAADDAERAAINQELKDLYASLSGDEQEEFNRQLQTFLAKEMGRLKSNYESVKGGLGDN' A
#
# COMPACT_ATOMS: atom_id res chain seq x y z
N MET A 1 14.70 4.55 13.38
CA MET A 1 13.82 3.88 12.41
C MET A 1 12.50 4.60 12.39
N THR A 2 12.26 5.39 11.34
CA THR A 2 11.00 6.10 11.12
C THR A 2 10.03 5.12 10.46
N GLN A 3 8.90 4.83 11.10
CA GLN A 3 7.90 3.93 10.53
C GLN A 3 6.92 4.74 9.67
N TYR A 4 6.77 4.37 8.40
CA TYR A 4 5.87 5.05 7.48
C TYR A 4 4.51 4.37 7.44
N ASP A 5 3.45 5.16 7.57
CA ASP A 5 2.08 4.66 7.69
C ASP A 5 1.42 4.45 6.31
N PHE A 6 1.99 3.55 5.50
CA PHE A 6 1.51 3.26 4.13
C PHE A 6 0.04 2.83 4.09
N LYS A 7 -0.45 2.21 5.17
CA LYS A 7 -1.85 1.82 5.31
C LYS A 7 -2.79 3.03 5.23
N LYS A 8 -2.40 4.17 5.80
CA LYS A 8 -3.17 5.42 5.73
C LYS A 8 -3.31 5.89 4.28
N TYR A 9 -2.22 5.94 3.52
CA TYR A 9 -2.22 6.35 2.11
C TYR A 9 -3.03 5.37 1.25
N HIS A 10 -2.84 4.08 1.46
CA HIS A 10 -3.57 3.04 0.75
C HIS A 10 -5.08 3.09 1.01
N TYR A 11 -5.50 3.22 2.28
CA TYR A 11 -6.92 3.34 2.63
C TYR A 11 -7.54 4.61 2.05
N ARG A 12 -6.88 5.77 2.15
CA ARG A 12 -7.34 7.01 1.52
C ARG A 12 -7.47 6.84 0.01
N SER A 13 -6.50 6.22 -0.64
CA SER A 13 -6.53 6.01 -2.09
C SER A 13 -7.65 5.06 -2.53
N ILE A 14 -7.99 4.05 -1.74
CA ILE A 14 -9.10 3.13 -2.03
C ILE A 14 -10.44 3.85 -1.91
N ASN A 15 -10.62 4.68 -0.87
CA ASN A 15 -11.86 5.40 -0.58
C ASN A 15 -11.98 6.73 -1.34
N ALA A 16 -10.98 7.08 -2.15
CA ALA A 16 -10.99 8.32 -2.90
C ALA A 16 -12.17 8.37 -3.87
N ALA A 17 -12.89 9.49 -3.90
CA ALA A 17 -14.10 9.64 -4.70
C ALA A 17 -13.81 9.61 -6.21
N ASP A 18 -12.66 10.16 -6.61
CA ASP A 18 -12.27 10.37 -8.00
C ASP A 18 -10.77 10.19 -8.21
N ASP A 19 -10.36 10.02 -9.47
CA ASP A 19 -8.94 9.90 -9.87
C ASP A 19 -8.09 11.11 -9.46
N ALA A 20 -8.68 12.31 -9.40
CA ALA A 20 -7.98 13.51 -8.95
C ALA A 20 -7.55 13.41 -7.47
N GLU A 21 -8.41 12.84 -6.62
CA GLU A 21 -8.11 12.67 -5.19
C GLU A 21 -7.07 11.56 -4.99
N ARG A 22 -7.16 10.47 -5.77
CA ARG A 22 -6.10 9.44 -5.82
C ARG A 22 -4.77 10.02 -6.25
N ALA A 23 -4.76 10.87 -7.28
CA ALA A 23 -3.56 11.52 -7.77
C ALA A 23 -2.95 12.44 -6.70
N ALA A 24 -3.77 13.19 -5.97
CA ALA A 24 -3.30 14.04 -4.87
C ALA A 24 -2.68 13.22 -3.72
N ILE A 25 -3.27 12.08 -3.35
CA ILE A 25 -2.72 11.18 -2.32
C ILE A 25 -1.38 10.57 -2.78
N ASN A 26 -1.29 10.16 -4.04
CA ASN A 26 -0.04 9.66 -4.62
C ASN A 26 1.02 10.75 -4.68
N GLN A 27 0.63 12.00 -4.93
CA GLN A 27 1.53 13.14 -4.91
C GLN A 27 2.06 13.40 -3.50
N GLU A 28 1.18 13.40 -2.48
CA GLU A 28 1.58 13.52 -1.06
C GLU A 28 2.62 12.46 -0.65
N LEU A 29 2.46 11.21 -1.12
CA LEU A 29 3.42 10.13 -0.86
C LEU A 29 4.77 10.36 -1.58
N LYS A 30 4.75 10.89 -2.81
CA LYS A 30 5.96 11.23 -3.57
C LYS A 30 6.71 12.41 -2.96
N ASP A 31 5.98 13.43 -2.51
CA ASP A 31 6.56 14.59 -1.83
C ASP A 31 7.20 14.19 -0.50
N LEU A 32 6.56 13.29 0.26
CA LEU A 32 7.17 12.70 1.45
C LEU A 32 8.50 12.03 1.08
N TYR A 33 8.52 11.14 0.07
CA TYR A 33 9.75 10.48 -0.37
C TYR A 33 10.84 11.46 -0.80
N ALA A 34 10.49 12.51 -1.54
CA ALA A 34 11.41 13.54 -2.01
C ALA A 34 12.01 14.37 -0.86
N SER A 35 11.29 14.49 0.27
CA SER A 35 11.77 15.20 1.46
C SER A 35 12.79 14.40 2.29
N LEU A 36 12.93 13.09 2.04
CA LEU A 36 13.80 12.20 2.79
C LEU A 36 15.26 12.26 2.32
N SER A 37 16.18 12.06 3.27
CA SER A 37 17.61 11.87 2.99
C SER A 37 17.87 10.50 2.33
N GLY A 38 19.03 10.29 1.70
CA GLY A 38 19.34 9.04 0.98
C GLY A 38 19.15 7.76 1.82
N ASP A 39 19.64 7.75 3.05
CA ASP A 39 19.47 6.62 3.98
C ASP A 39 17.99 6.40 4.35
N GLU A 40 17.22 7.48 4.49
CA GLU A 40 15.80 7.42 4.83
C GLU A 40 14.94 6.98 3.63
N GLN A 41 15.33 7.34 2.41
CA GLN A 41 14.72 6.86 1.17
C GLN A 41 14.91 5.36 1.03
N GLU A 42 16.09 4.83 1.38
CA GLU A 42 16.34 3.40 1.33
C GLU A 42 15.46 2.64 2.33
N GLU A 43 15.36 3.15 3.57
CA GLU A 43 14.48 2.59 4.60
C GLU A 43 12.99 2.70 4.21
N PHE A 44 12.58 3.82 3.63
CA PHE A 44 11.22 4.01 3.09
C PHE A 44 10.90 2.98 2.01
N ASN A 45 11.82 2.77 1.06
CA ASN A 45 11.64 1.80 -0.02
C ASN A 45 11.51 0.36 0.50
N ARG A 46 12.35 -0.03 1.48
CA ARG A 46 12.26 -1.36 2.12
C ARG A 46 10.90 -1.55 2.81
N GLN A 47 10.43 -0.56 3.55
CA GLN A 47 9.14 -0.64 4.22
C GLN A 47 7.97 -0.63 3.23
N LEU A 48 8.04 0.15 2.14
CA LEU A 48 7.04 0.18 1.08
C LEU A 48 6.93 -1.18 0.38
N GLN A 49 8.06 -1.78 0.00
CA GLN A 49 8.09 -3.12 -0.61
C GLN A 49 7.50 -4.17 0.33
N THR A 50 7.84 -4.11 1.62
CA THR A 50 7.27 -5.01 2.63
C THR A 50 5.75 -4.84 2.75
N PHE A 51 5.27 -3.60 2.75
CA PHE A 51 3.84 -3.30 2.80
C PHE A 51 3.12 -3.84 1.55
N LEU A 52 3.64 -3.59 0.35
CA LEU A 52 3.06 -4.05 -0.92
C LEU A 52 3.04 -5.58 -1.02
N ALA A 53 4.12 -6.25 -0.61
CA ALA A 53 4.19 -7.70 -0.59
C ALA A 53 3.15 -8.30 0.38
N LYS A 54 2.96 -7.67 1.54
CA LYS A 54 1.94 -8.08 2.52
C LYS A 54 0.52 -7.85 2.02
N GLU A 55 0.26 -6.71 1.36
CA GLU A 55 -1.07 -6.44 0.79
C GLU A 55 -1.40 -7.36 -0.39
N MET A 56 -0.47 -7.54 -1.33
CA MET A 56 -0.64 -8.47 -2.45
C MET A 56 -0.79 -9.93 -1.98
N GLY A 57 -0.04 -10.34 -0.97
CA GLY A 57 -0.18 -11.66 -0.35
C GLY A 57 -1.55 -11.86 0.29
N ARG A 58 -2.10 -10.82 0.94
CA ARG A 58 -3.44 -10.85 1.53
C ARG A 58 -4.54 -10.88 0.48
N LEU A 59 -4.40 -10.14 -0.62
CA LEU A 59 -5.33 -10.18 -1.76
C LEU A 59 -5.39 -11.58 -2.39
N LYS A 60 -4.23 -12.21 -2.62
CA LYS A 60 -4.16 -13.59 -3.14
C LYS A 60 -4.79 -14.60 -2.17
N SER A 61 -4.47 -14.49 -0.88
CA SER A 61 -5.01 -15.40 0.14
C SER A 61 -6.52 -15.25 0.31
N ASN A 62 -7.07 -14.03 0.31
CA ASN A 62 -8.52 -13.81 0.36
C ASN A 62 -9.24 -14.36 -0.88
N TYR A 63 -8.64 -14.26 -2.06
CA TYR A 63 -9.21 -14.83 -3.29
C TYR A 63 -9.25 -16.36 -3.25
N GLU A 64 -8.20 -17.01 -2.72
CA GLU A 64 -8.15 -18.47 -2.56
C GLU A 64 -9.12 -18.96 -1.47
N SER A 65 -9.29 -18.23 -0.37
CA SER A 65 -10.25 -18.59 0.70
C SER A 65 -11.72 -18.48 0.27
N VAL A 66 -12.07 -17.52 -0.59
CA VAL A 66 -13.44 -17.39 -1.13
C VAL A 66 -13.72 -18.45 -2.20
N LYS A 67 -12.71 -18.83 -3.01
CA LYS A 67 -12.87 -19.86 -4.05
C LYS A 67 -12.84 -21.29 -3.49
N GLY A 68 -12.14 -21.53 -2.38
CA GLY A 68 -12.11 -22.81 -1.68
C GLY A 68 -13.40 -23.17 -0.93
N GLY A 69 -14.32 -22.22 -0.74
CA GLY A 69 -15.62 -22.45 -0.10
C GLY A 69 -16.76 -22.89 -1.04
N LEU A 70 -16.49 -23.01 -2.35
CA LEU A 70 -17.49 -23.37 -3.37
C LEU A 70 -17.27 -24.78 -3.98
N GLY A 71 -16.44 -25.61 -3.33
CA GLY A 71 -16.09 -26.95 -3.81
C GLY A 71 -16.29 -28.03 -2.75
N ASP A 72 -17.48 -28.11 -2.16
CA ASP A 72 -17.95 -29.33 -1.47
C ASP A 72 -19.34 -29.68 -2.00
N ASN A 73 -19.38 -30.44 -3.09
CA ASN A 73 -20.40 -31.45 -3.34
C ASN A 73 -19.94 -32.44 -4.41
#